data_AF-A0A7X8K6L5-F1
#
_entry.id   AF-A0A7X8K6L5-F1
#
_cell.length_a   1.000
_cell.length_b   1.000
_cell.length_c   1.000
_cell.angle_alpha   90.00
_cell.angle_beta   90.00
_cell.angle_gamma   90.00
#
_symmetry.space_group_name_H-M   'P 1'
#
loop_
_entity.id
_entity.type
_entity.pdbx_description
1 polymer ?
#
loop_
_entity_poly.entity_id
_entity_poly.type
_entity_poly.pdbx_seq_one_letter_code
_entity_poly.pdbx_strand_id
1 'polypeptide(L)'
;MSVHKQHKAREPDDHFDRGRLEHIVAGNEGRVLDGRRTPGYIESYDSESAMFIWRITDFEDKGKCWIIPAEEINNYQFRKGSSFLSPAEVERVSKQCERFKQKLNISKSEDVFENTHKAIEKQVKFAVEWIHQNSGFFKKKKRLDIHSKEGDQDLFDDIAQYLKQLGVFELEIKTAEQYLLNPYSGEWMKGMKIAMAEMGLIDYFGGVPRTKDIFADIGDKVLRKKYVIARMAFIRAVFGLSGFSEVSLYRGMSSEIDFYPTPSTLLSATFSLEVAKEFASMNSECKPRSAYCVKFAYPVDRLFMTFFETKQFNGRYQEQEAVICYRQKISF
;
A
#
# COMPACT_ATOMS: atom_id res chain seq x y z
N MET A 1 -2.36 11.43 -21.55
CA MET A 1 -1.00 10.96 -21.23
C MET A 1 -1.16 9.77 -20.30
N SER A 2 -0.45 8.66 -20.53
CA SER A 2 -0.53 7.48 -19.63
C SER A 2 -0.07 7.90 -18.23
N VAL A 3 -0.83 7.53 -17.20
CA VAL A 3 -0.49 7.76 -15.78
C VAL A 3 0.78 6.98 -15.41
N HIS A 4 1.07 5.86 -16.09
CA HIS A 4 2.29 5.07 -15.88
C HIS A 4 3.20 4.99 -17.10
N LYS A 5 4.52 4.98 -16.88
CA LYS A 5 5.49 4.66 -17.94
C LYS A 5 5.42 3.18 -18.33
N GLN A 6 5.37 2.90 -19.64
CA GLN A 6 5.55 1.55 -20.18
C GLN A 6 7.01 1.31 -20.58
N HIS A 7 7.51 0.08 -20.41
CA HIS A 7 8.90 -0.25 -20.76
C HIS A 7 9.05 -0.16 -22.28
N LYS A 8 9.98 0.65 -22.77
CA LYS A 8 10.18 0.90 -24.22
C LYS A 8 10.71 -0.31 -24.99
N ALA A 9 11.29 -1.30 -24.30
CA ALA A 9 11.85 -2.50 -24.89
C ALA A 9 11.37 -3.74 -24.11
N ARG A 10 10.13 -4.19 -24.35
CA ARG A 10 9.68 -5.47 -23.78
C ARG A 10 10.39 -6.60 -24.53
N GLU A 11 11.58 -6.99 -24.05
CA GLU A 11 12.24 -8.21 -24.53
C GLU A 11 11.26 -9.38 -24.42
N PRO A 12 11.20 -10.29 -25.41
CA PRO A 12 10.24 -11.39 -25.37
C PRO A 12 10.57 -12.39 -24.24
N ASP A 13 9.54 -13.11 -23.79
CA ASP A 13 9.62 -14.03 -22.63
C ASP A 13 10.60 -15.19 -22.83
N ASP A 14 10.95 -15.50 -24.08
CA ASP A 14 11.95 -16.51 -24.45
C ASP A 14 13.40 -16.13 -24.07
N HIS A 15 13.67 -14.86 -23.74
CA HIS A 15 14.97 -14.43 -23.19
C HIS A 15 15.11 -14.73 -21.69
N PHE A 16 14.06 -15.20 -21.04
CA PHE A 16 14.02 -15.37 -19.59
C PHE A 16 13.64 -16.79 -19.17
N ASP A 17 14.16 -17.21 -18.02
CA ASP A 17 13.72 -18.38 -17.29
C ASP A 17 12.76 -17.98 -16.17
N ARG A 18 11.80 -18.85 -15.87
CA ARG A 18 10.87 -18.61 -14.75
C ARG A 18 11.63 -18.70 -13.43
N GLY A 19 11.41 -17.71 -12.56
CA GLY A 19 12.00 -17.66 -11.24
C GLY A 19 11.66 -18.87 -10.39
N ARG A 20 12.68 -19.35 -9.68
CA ARG A 20 12.67 -20.49 -8.74
C ARG A 20 13.65 -20.17 -7.63
N LEU A 21 13.58 -20.89 -6.50
CA LEU A 21 14.46 -20.62 -5.35
C LEU A 21 15.96 -20.64 -5.70
N GLU A 22 16.37 -21.48 -6.66
CA GLU A 22 17.75 -21.52 -7.18
C GLU A 22 18.23 -20.19 -7.79
N HIS A 23 17.32 -19.32 -8.22
CA HIS A 23 17.67 -18.01 -8.78
C HIS A 23 17.92 -16.93 -7.72
N ILE A 24 17.77 -17.23 -6.43
CA ILE A 24 18.00 -16.26 -5.34
C ILE A 24 19.51 -16.06 -5.14
N VAL A 25 20.14 -15.38 -6.10
CA VAL A 25 21.57 -15.05 -6.12
C VAL A 25 21.72 -13.56 -6.38
N ALA A 26 22.55 -12.89 -5.58
CA ALA A 26 22.83 -11.46 -5.75
C ALA A 26 23.42 -11.19 -7.15
N GLY A 27 22.93 -10.12 -7.79
CA GLY A 27 23.29 -9.74 -9.16
C GLY A 27 22.43 -10.38 -10.25
N ASN A 28 21.59 -11.38 -9.96
CA ASN A 28 20.70 -11.94 -10.97
C ASN A 28 19.70 -10.90 -11.46
N GLU A 29 19.77 -10.58 -12.75
CA GLU A 29 18.89 -9.63 -13.43
C GLU A 29 17.63 -10.30 -13.97
N GLY A 30 16.55 -9.54 -14.01
CA GLY A 30 15.28 -10.05 -14.47
C GLY A 30 14.17 -9.02 -14.47
N ARG A 31 12.95 -9.52 -14.33
CA ARG A 31 11.74 -8.70 -14.27
C ARG A 31 10.63 -9.41 -13.52
N VAL A 32 9.70 -8.62 -13.01
CA VAL A 32 8.48 -9.09 -12.35
C VAL A 32 7.48 -9.53 -13.42
N LEU A 33 6.71 -10.58 -13.14
CA LEU A 33 5.58 -11.05 -13.94
C LEU A 33 4.33 -10.18 -13.71
N ASP A 34 4.48 -8.87 -13.67
CA ASP A 34 3.38 -7.91 -13.64
C ASP A 34 3.06 -7.40 -15.06
N GLY A 35 1.99 -6.60 -15.20
CA GLY A 35 1.56 -6.07 -16.49
C GLY A 35 2.54 -5.08 -17.14
N ARG A 36 3.48 -4.52 -16.37
CA ARG A 36 4.52 -3.59 -16.85
C ARG A 36 5.83 -4.30 -17.18
N ARG A 37 5.99 -5.54 -16.72
CA ARG A 37 7.23 -6.32 -16.67
C ARG A 37 8.34 -5.54 -15.97
N THR A 38 8.09 -5.12 -14.73
CA THR A 38 9.00 -4.26 -13.94
C THR A 38 10.41 -4.84 -13.84
N PRO A 39 11.44 -4.21 -14.46
CA PRO A 39 12.80 -4.74 -14.50
C PRO A 39 13.57 -4.45 -13.21
N GLY A 40 14.57 -5.29 -12.93
CA GLY A 40 15.41 -5.15 -11.76
C GLY A 40 16.44 -6.28 -11.59
N TYR A 41 17.03 -6.35 -10.40
CA TYR A 41 17.95 -7.42 -10.02
C TYR A 41 17.82 -7.76 -8.53
N ILE A 42 18.26 -8.96 -8.15
CA ILE A 42 18.40 -9.35 -6.74
C ILE A 42 19.63 -8.66 -6.16
N GLU A 43 19.44 -7.76 -5.22
CA GLU A 43 20.53 -7.06 -4.54
C GLU A 43 21.17 -7.93 -3.46
N SER A 44 20.34 -8.59 -2.65
CA SER A 44 20.80 -9.45 -1.56
C SER A 44 19.68 -10.37 -1.09
N TYR A 45 20.06 -11.33 -0.23
CA TYR A 45 19.15 -12.26 0.42
C TYR A 45 19.41 -12.26 1.93
N ASP A 46 18.36 -12.07 2.72
CA ASP A 46 18.38 -12.24 4.17
C ASP A 46 17.90 -13.64 4.53
N SER A 47 18.83 -14.46 4.99
CA SER A 47 18.57 -15.84 5.40
C SER A 47 17.76 -15.98 6.69
N GLU A 48 17.73 -14.96 7.56
CA GLU A 48 17.00 -15.04 8.83
C GLU A 48 15.50 -14.89 8.61
N SER A 49 15.11 -13.94 7.75
CA SER A 49 13.71 -13.67 7.42
C SER A 49 13.22 -14.39 6.14
N ALA A 50 14.15 -15.06 5.44
CA ALA A 50 13.93 -15.65 4.12
C ALA A 50 13.30 -14.67 3.13
N MET A 51 13.89 -13.48 3.03
CA MET A 51 13.48 -12.44 2.10
C MET A 51 14.63 -12.04 1.19
N PHE A 52 14.35 -11.76 -0.08
CA PHE A 52 15.32 -11.16 -1.00
C PHE A 52 14.98 -9.70 -1.27
N ILE A 53 16.02 -8.91 -1.54
CA ILE A 53 15.88 -7.51 -1.89
C ILE A 53 15.93 -7.40 -3.42
N TRP A 54 14.85 -6.92 -4.01
CA TRP A 54 14.73 -6.63 -5.44
C TRP A 54 14.97 -5.14 -5.68
N ARG A 55 16.01 -4.79 -6.44
CA ARG A 55 16.28 -3.40 -6.84
C ARG A 55 15.66 -3.13 -8.21
N ILE A 56 14.78 -2.13 -8.28
CA ILE A 56 14.12 -1.71 -9.52
C ILE A 56 15.09 -0.86 -10.35
N THR A 57 15.22 -1.15 -11.64
CA THR A 57 16.19 -0.49 -12.53
C THR A 57 15.58 0.52 -13.51
N ASP A 58 14.26 0.57 -13.62
CA ASP A 58 13.55 1.50 -14.52
C ASP A 58 12.28 2.09 -13.88
N PHE A 59 11.54 2.91 -14.63
CA PHE A 59 10.27 3.55 -14.25
C PHE A 59 10.37 4.63 -13.16
N GLU A 60 9.22 5.00 -12.59
CA GLU A 60 9.11 6.00 -11.52
C GLU A 60 9.81 5.58 -10.23
N ASP A 61 9.99 4.26 -10.03
CA ASP A 61 10.62 3.66 -8.86
C ASP A 61 12.08 3.22 -9.09
N LYS A 62 12.72 3.70 -10.16
CA LYS A 62 14.14 3.41 -10.42
C LYS A 62 15.01 3.69 -9.20
N GLY A 63 15.82 2.70 -8.82
CA GLY A 63 16.69 2.76 -7.66
C GLY A 63 16.00 2.48 -6.32
N LYS A 64 14.70 2.17 -6.29
CA LYS A 64 13.99 1.72 -5.08
C LYS A 64 14.07 0.20 -4.92
N CYS A 65 13.80 -0.26 -3.70
CA CYS A 65 13.84 -1.67 -3.36
C CYS A 65 12.48 -2.21 -2.95
N TRP A 66 12.21 -3.44 -3.37
CA TRP A 66 11.23 -4.28 -2.73
C TRP A 66 11.90 -5.36 -1.89
N ILE A 67 11.33 -5.64 -0.72
CA ILE A 67 11.76 -6.74 0.15
C ILE A 67 10.70 -7.81 0.03
N ILE A 68 11.06 -8.98 -0.50
CA ILE A 68 10.10 -9.95 -0.99
C ILE A 68 10.37 -11.32 -0.34
N PRO A 69 9.35 -12.03 0.15
CA PRO A 69 9.50 -13.41 0.59
C PRO A 69 10.12 -14.30 -0.50
N ALA A 70 11.09 -15.13 -0.13
CA ALA A 70 11.79 -15.99 -1.09
C ALA A 70 10.85 -16.89 -1.92
N GLU A 71 9.75 -17.37 -1.35
CA GLU A 71 8.77 -18.18 -2.10
C GLU A 71 8.02 -17.42 -3.22
N GLU A 72 8.02 -16.08 -3.18
CA GLU A 72 7.42 -15.24 -4.23
C GLU A 72 8.32 -15.04 -5.44
N ILE A 73 9.52 -15.63 -5.45
CA ILE A 73 10.43 -15.66 -6.61
C ILE A 73 9.76 -16.20 -7.88
N ASN A 74 8.70 -17.00 -7.75
CA ASN A 74 7.91 -17.54 -8.85
C ASN A 74 7.13 -16.47 -9.64
N ASN A 75 7.01 -15.26 -9.08
CA ASN A 75 6.44 -14.07 -9.72
C ASN A 75 7.49 -13.27 -10.51
N TYR A 76 8.69 -13.83 -10.69
CA TYR A 76 9.80 -13.19 -11.39
C TYR A 76 10.27 -14.06 -12.55
N GLN A 77 10.96 -13.43 -13.48
CA GLN A 77 11.66 -14.02 -14.61
C GLN A 77 13.10 -13.52 -14.59
N PHE A 78 14.06 -14.40 -14.81
CA PHE A 78 15.49 -14.08 -14.78
C PHE A 78 16.11 -14.27 -16.15
N ARG A 79 17.11 -13.47 -16.52
CA ARG A 79 17.78 -13.62 -17.81
C ARG A 79 18.38 -15.02 -17.93
N LYS A 80 18.27 -15.64 -19.10
CA LYS A 80 18.97 -16.91 -19.38
C LYS A 80 20.46 -16.76 -19.13
N GLY A 81 21.06 -17.77 -18.50
CA GLY A 81 22.46 -17.73 -18.06
C GLY A 81 22.69 -17.01 -16.73
N SER A 82 21.64 -16.71 -15.97
CA SER A 82 21.73 -16.25 -14.58
C SER A 82 22.49 -17.25 -13.70
N SER A 83 22.98 -16.77 -12.56
CA SER A 83 23.64 -17.61 -11.57
C SER A 83 22.64 -18.42 -10.76
N PHE A 84 23.08 -19.58 -10.24
CA PHE A 84 22.24 -20.49 -9.48
C PHE A 84 22.85 -20.80 -8.11
N LEU A 85 22.00 -20.88 -7.09
CA LEU A 85 22.34 -21.48 -5.81
C LEU A 85 22.61 -22.99 -5.98
N SER A 86 23.50 -23.53 -5.16
CA SER A 86 23.70 -24.98 -5.08
C SER A 86 22.45 -25.68 -4.50
N PRO A 87 22.26 -26.99 -4.76
CA PRO A 87 21.13 -27.73 -4.19
C PRO A 87 21.02 -27.65 -2.66
N ALA A 88 22.15 -27.63 -1.96
CA ALA A 88 22.19 -27.50 -0.51
C ALA A 88 21.73 -26.11 -0.03
N GLU A 89 22.04 -25.05 -0.77
CA GLU A 89 21.56 -23.70 -0.47
C GLU A 89 20.07 -23.56 -0.76
N VAL A 90 19.58 -24.13 -1.87
CA VAL A 90 18.14 -24.18 -2.17
C VAL A 90 17.36 -24.88 -1.07
N GLU A 91 17.87 -26.00 -0.56
CA GLU A 91 17.26 -26.72 0.56
C GLU A 91 17.21 -25.85 1.83
N ARG A 92 18.28 -25.09 2.12
CA ARG A 92 18.30 -24.15 3.26
C ARG A 92 17.25 -23.06 3.11
N VAL A 93 17.18 -22.41 1.94
CA VAL A 93 16.17 -21.38 1.66
C VAL A 93 14.76 -21.95 1.82
N SER A 94 14.50 -23.12 1.22
CA SER A 94 13.22 -23.82 1.30
C SER A 94 12.81 -24.09 2.76
N LYS A 95 13.71 -24.65 3.58
CA LYS A 95 13.47 -24.89 5.01
C LYS A 95 13.16 -23.60 5.78
N GLN A 96 13.80 -22.49 5.45
CA GLN A 96 13.47 -21.20 6.08
C GLN A 96 12.09 -20.71 5.66
N CYS A 97 11.71 -20.84 4.39
CA CYS A 97 10.35 -20.50 3.93
C CYS A 97 9.28 -21.32 4.67
N GLU A 98 9.51 -22.61 4.93
CA GLU A 98 8.58 -23.47 5.68
C GLU A 98 8.24 -22.89 7.07
N ARG A 99 9.23 -22.30 7.76
CA ARG A 99 9.02 -21.71 9.10
C ARG A 99 8.00 -20.57 9.09
N PHE A 100 7.89 -19.86 7.97
CA PHE A 100 7.02 -18.70 7.80
C PHE A 100 5.71 -19.02 7.07
N LYS A 101 5.45 -20.29 6.73
CA LYS A 101 4.17 -20.72 6.12
C LYS A 101 2.98 -20.58 7.06
N GLN A 102 3.22 -20.50 8.36
CA GLN A 102 2.16 -20.35 9.35
C GLN A 102 1.30 -19.13 9.03
N LYS A 103 -0.02 -19.34 8.98
CA LYS A 103 -0.99 -18.29 8.75
C LYS A 103 -1.34 -17.62 10.08
N LEU A 104 -1.47 -16.31 10.03
CA LEU A 104 -2.03 -15.49 11.09
C LEU A 104 -3.34 -14.90 10.55
N ASN A 105 -4.44 -15.26 11.21
CA ASN A 105 -5.76 -14.76 10.90
C ASN A 105 -6.26 -13.94 12.10
N ILE A 106 -6.57 -12.67 11.86
CA ILE A 106 -7.16 -11.77 12.86
C ILE A 106 -8.45 -11.25 12.23
N SER A 107 -9.58 -11.82 12.66
CA SER A 107 -10.89 -11.36 12.24
C SER A 107 -11.25 -10.07 12.98
N LYS A 108 -11.90 -9.14 12.31
CA LYS A 108 -12.44 -7.95 12.94
C LYS A 108 -13.48 -8.33 14.01
N SER A 109 -13.46 -7.59 15.12
CA SER A 109 -14.45 -7.68 16.20
C SER A 109 -15.28 -6.41 16.22
N GLU A 110 -16.60 -6.54 16.31
CA GLU A 110 -17.51 -5.40 16.35
C GLU A 110 -17.36 -4.62 17.67
N ASP A 111 -17.22 -5.30 18.80
CA ASP A 111 -17.00 -4.65 20.11
C ASP A 111 -15.70 -3.83 20.13
N VAL A 112 -14.63 -4.39 19.55
CA VAL A 112 -13.33 -3.70 19.46
C VAL A 112 -13.42 -2.53 18.47
N PHE A 113 -14.16 -2.70 17.38
CA PHE A 113 -14.41 -1.64 16.42
C PHE A 113 -15.17 -0.47 17.06
N GLU A 114 -16.23 -0.73 17.82
CA GLU A 114 -17.01 0.31 18.51
C GLU A 114 -16.14 1.12 19.48
N ASN A 115 -15.27 0.44 20.24
CA ASN A 115 -14.33 1.12 21.13
C ASN A 115 -13.30 1.96 20.36
N THR A 116 -12.78 1.42 19.26
CA THR A 116 -11.87 2.15 18.36
C THR A 116 -12.56 3.36 17.73
N HIS A 117 -13.81 3.20 17.28
CA HIS A 117 -14.60 4.25 16.67
C HIS A 117 -14.84 5.40 17.66
N LYS A 118 -15.22 5.10 18.90
CA LYS A 118 -15.33 6.10 19.99
C LYS A 118 -14.00 6.83 20.23
N ALA A 119 -12.87 6.12 20.19
CA ALA A 119 -11.56 6.73 20.34
C ALA A 119 -11.23 7.67 19.17
N ILE A 120 -11.57 7.28 17.93
CA ILE A 120 -11.43 8.15 16.74
C ILE A 120 -12.33 9.37 16.88
N GLU A 121 -13.60 9.23 17.24
CA GLU A 121 -14.53 10.36 17.41
C GLU A 121 -14.08 11.36 18.47
N LYS A 122 -13.50 10.86 19.58
CA LYS A 122 -12.86 11.74 20.57
C LYS A 122 -11.68 12.49 19.96
N GLN A 123 -10.85 11.81 19.17
CA GLN A 123 -9.70 12.41 18.50
C GLN A 123 -10.13 13.39 17.38
N VAL A 124 -11.26 13.17 16.72
CA VAL A 124 -11.83 14.08 15.70
C VAL A 124 -12.13 15.44 16.32
N LYS A 125 -12.74 15.48 17.51
CA LYS A 125 -13.01 16.75 18.22
C LYS A 125 -11.72 17.53 18.48
N PHE A 126 -10.69 16.83 18.97
CA PHE A 126 -9.36 17.44 19.15
C PHE A 126 -8.76 17.91 17.82
N ALA A 127 -8.88 17.13 16.74
CA ALA A 127 -8.38 17.51 15.42
C ALA A 127 -9.10 18.74 14.86
N VAL A 128 -10.41 18.87 15.06
CA VAL A 128 -11.20 20.05 14.66
C VAL A 128 -10.73 21.29 15.42
N GLU A 129 -10.59 21.22 16.74
CA GLU A 129 -10.06 22.32 17.56
C GLU A 129 -8.66 22.71 17.11
N TRP A 130 -7.80 21.72 16.87
CA TRP A 130 -6.45 21.93 16.37
C TRP A 130 -6.46 22.61 15.00
N ILE A 131 -7.29 22.16 14.07
CA ILE A 131 -7.41 22.75 12.72
C ILE A 131 -7.83 24.22 12.81
N HIS A 132 -8.84 24.55 13.61
CA HIS A 132 -9.28 25.94 13.78
C HIS A 132 -8.15 26.86 14.30
N GLN A 133 -7.31 26.35 15.20
CA GLN A 133 -6.24 27.13 15.83
C GLN A 133 -4.96 27.19 14.98
N ASN A 134 -4.64 26.13 14.24
CA ASN A 134 -3.31 25.92 13.68
C ASN A 134 -3.29 25.89 12.14
N SER A 135 -4.31 25.31 11.50
CA SER A 135 -4.28 24.98 10.07
C SER A 135 -4.02 26.18 9.16
N GLY A 136 -2.97 26.08 8.33
CA GLY A 136 -2.69 27.04 7.27
C GLY A 136 -3.77 27.04 6.20
N PHE A 137 -4.30 25.87 5.86
CA PHE A 137 -5.33 25.70 4.84
C PHE A 137 -6.62 26.43 5.20
N PHE A 138 -7.15 26.17 6.40
CA PHE A 138 -8.43 26.76 6.85
C PHE A 138 -8.29 28.23 7.26
N LYS A 139 -7.13 28.67 7.79
CA LYS A 139 -6.88 30.10 8.06
C LYS A 139 -6.92 30.96 6.79
N LYS A 140 -6.47 30.41 5.67
CA LYS A 140 -6.56 31.04 4.35
C LYS A 140 -7.96 30.97 3.73
N LYS A 141 -8.95 30.40 4.44
CA LYS A 141 -10.32 30.19 3.96
C LYS A 141 -10.40 29.38 2.66
N LYS A 142 -9.41 28.49 2.43
CA LYS A 142 -9.46 27.53 1.33
C LYS A 142 -10.60 26.54 1.54
N ARG A 143 -11.06 25.94 0.46
CA ARG A 143 -12.03 24.83 0.47
C ARG A 143 -11.43 23.64 -0.23
N LEU A 144 -11.70 22.44 0.27
CA LEU A 144 -11.25 21.21 -0.35
C LEU A 144 -11.94 21.04 -1.72
N ASP A 145 -11.17 21.09 -2.80
CA ASP A 145 -11.65 20.78 -4.14
C ASP A 145 -11.45 19.29 -4.43
N ILE A 146 -12.54 18.51 -4.35
CA ILE A 146 -12.52 17.06 -4.59
C ILE A 146 -12.15 16.68 -6.04
N HIS A 147 -12.17 17.65 -6.96
CA HIS A 147 -11.80 17.46 -8.36
C HIS A 147 -10.35 17.86 -8.66
N SER A 148 -9.61 18.31 -7.64
CA SER A 148 -8.19 18.64 -7.81
C SER A 148 -7.40 17.43 -8.32
N LYS A 149 -6.39 17.73 -9.12
CA LYS A 149 -5.42 16.73 -9.61
C LYS A 149 -4.22 16.60 -8.69
N GLU A 150 -3.99 17.59 -7.83
CA GLU A 150 -2.87 17.67 -6.89
C GLU A 150 -3.39 17.97 -5.48
N GLY A 151 -2.68 17.49 -4.47
CA GLY A 151 -2.93 17.85 -3.09
C GLY A 151 -2.51 19.28 -2.77
N ASP A 152 -2.88 19.77 -1.58
CA ASP A 152 -2.59 21.14 -1.17
C ASP A 152 -1.39 21.19 -0.22
N GLN A 153 -0.41 22.05 -0.54
CA GLN A 153 0.79 22.22 0.28
C GLN A 153 0.47 22.61 1.74
N ASP A 154 -0.57 23.41 1.97
CA ASP A 154 -0.97 23.76 3.33
C ASP A 154 -1.54 22.54 4.08
N LEU A 155 -2.27 21.64 3.40
CA LEU A 155 -2.75 20.39 4.01
C LEU A 155 -1.60 19.42 4.31
N PHE A 156 -0.57 19.38 3.46
CA PHE A 156 0.64 18.59 3.73
C PHE A 156 1.35 19.06 5.00
N ASP A 157 1.46 20.38 5.16
CA ASP A 157 2.11 20.97 6.32
C ASP A 157 1.25 20.82 7.59
N ASP A 158 -0.08 20.95 7.45
CA ASP A 158 -1.03 20.79 8.55
C ASP A 158 -0.98 19.37 9.13
N ILE A 159 -1.06 18.33 8.30
CA ILE A 159 -1.00 16.96 8.80
C ILE A 159 0.35 16.63 9.43
N ALA A 160 1.44 17.15 8.84
CA ALA A 160 2.77 16.95 9.38
C ALA A 160 2.89 17.57 10.78
N GLN A 161 2.42 18.80 10.98
CA GLN A 161 2.45 19.46 12.29
C GLN A 161 1.56 18.75 13.31
N TYR A 162 0.33 18.38 12.92
CA TYR A 162 -0.61 17.66 13.77
C TYR A 162 -0.03 16.32 14.24
N LEU A 163 0.53 15.51 13.35
CA LEU A 163 1.11 14.21 13.70
C LEU A 163 2.44 14.34 14.46
N LYS A 164 3.22 15.42 14.24
CA LYS A 164 4.42 15.73 15.05
C LYS A 164 4.03 16.03 16.49
N GLN A 165 2.99 16.83 16.71
CA GLN A 165 2.47 17.12 18.06
C GLN A 165 2.04 15.84 18.78
N LEU A 166 1.52 14.86 18.05
CA LEU A 166 1.12 13.57 18.60
C LEU A 166 2.27 12.55 18.67
N GLY A 167 3.48 12.90 18.22
CA GLY A 167 4.66 12.03 18.25
C GLY A 167 4.55 10.80 17.34
N VAL A 168 3.82 10.90 16.23
CA VAL A 168 3.57 9.79 15.29
C VAL A 168 3.83 10.17 13.83
N PHE A 169 4.56 11.25 13.57
CA PHE A 169 4.83 11.71 12.21
C PHE A 169 5.77 10.79 11.43
N GLU A 170 6.73 10.13 12.09
CA GLU A 170 7.62 9.17 11.40
C GLU A 170 6.85 7.97 10.85
N LEU A 171 5.78 7.54 11.54
CA LEU A 171 4.85 6.52 11.07
C LEU A 171 4.14 6.96 9.78
N GLU A 172 3.77 8.23 9.66
CA GLU A 172 3.14 8.78 8.44
C GLU A 172 4.08 8.66 7.25
N ILE A 173 5.32 9.14 7.39
CA ILE A 173 6.32 9.10 6.31
C ILE A 173 6.52 7.65 5.86
N LYS A 174 6.84 6.75 6.79
CA LYS A 174 7.16 5.36 6.46
C LYS A 174 5.95 4.61 5.88
N THR A 175 4.75 4.86 6.39
CA THR A 175 3.52 4.24 5.87
C THR A 175 3.20 4.74 4.47
N ALA A 176 3.22 6.05 4.24
CA ALA A 176 2.94 6.64 2.94
C ALA A 176 3.96 6.19 1.88
N GLU A 177 5.26 6.19 2.21
CA GLU A 177 6.32 5.77 1.29
C GLU A 177 6.24 4.28 0.95
N GLN A 178 6.01 3.43 1.94
CA GLN A 178 5.88 2.00 1.71
C GLN A 178 4.63 1.67 0.90
N TYR A 179 3.52 2.31 1.23
CA TYR A 179 2.25 2.07 0.55
C TYR A 179 2.31 2.48 -0.93
N LEU A 180 2.91 3.64 -1.21
CA LEU A 180 3.12 4.14 -2.58
C LEU A 180 4.07 3.24 -3.39
N LEU A 181 5.13 2.73 -2.76
CA LEU A 181 6.15 1.94 -3.46
C LEU A 181 5.64 0.52 -3.78
N ASN A 182 5.21 -0.20 -2.75
CA ASN A 182 4.57 -1.50 -2.86
C ASN A 182 4.02 -1.88 -1.47
N PRO A 183 2.69 -1.92 -1.26
CA PRO A 183 2.09 -2.20 0.03
C PRO A 183 2.25 -3.66 0.48
N TYR A 184 2.78 -4.53 -0.38
CA TYR A 184 3.12 -5.92 -0.09
C TYR A 184 4.64 -6.16 0.05
N SER A 185 5.46 -5.15 -0.22
CA SER A 185 6.90 -5.21 0.01
C SER A 185 7.21 -5.05 1.50
N GLY A 186 8.11 -5.90 1.99
CA GLY A 186 8.59 -5.94 3.36
C GLY A 186 7.49 -6.23 4.38
N GLU A 187 7.82 -6.00 5.64
CA GLU A 187 6.95 -6.33 6.76
C GLU A 187 6.19 -5.12 7.32
N TRP A 188 6.46 -3.91 6.83
CA TRP A 188 5.93 -2.68 7.44
C TRP A 188 4.40 -2.57 7.37
N MET A 189 3.84 -2.75 6.18
CA MET A 189 2.38 -2.70 5.98
C MET A 189 1.70 -3.93 6.57
N LYS A 190 2.40 -5.07 6.67
CA LYS A 190 1.92 -6.23 7.42
C LYS A 190 1.68 -5.86 8.89
N GLY A 191 2.67 -5.22 9.53
CA GLY A 191 2.54 -4.73 10.91
C GLY A 191 1.41 -3.73 11.10
N MET A 192 1.22 -2.83 10.12
CA MET A 192 0.10 -1.88 10.13
C MET A 192 -1.25 -2.58 10.02
N LYS A 193 -1.41 -3.50 9.08
CA LYS A 193 -2.65 -4.27 8.89
C LYS A 193 -2.98 -5.13 10.10
N ILE A 194 -1.98 -5.74 10.75
CA ILE A 194 -2.15 -6.46 12.02
C ILE A 194 -2.68 -5.51 13.11
N ALA A 195 -2.06 -4.33 13.29
CA ALA A 195 -2.51 -3.36 14.28
C ALA A 195 -3.94 -2.87 14.01
N MET A 196 -4.30 -2.61 12.75
CA MET A 196 -5.67 -2.22 12.36
C MET A 196 -6.68 -3.36 12.55
N ALA A 197 -6.30 -4.61 12.31
CA ALA A 197 -7.16 -5.76 12.57
C ALA A 197 -7.39 -5.98 14.07
N GLU A 198 -6.36 -5.78 14.90
CA GLU A 198 -6.49 -5.77 16.37
C GLU A 198 -7.31 -4.59 16.90
N MET A 199 -7.47 -3.52 16.11
CA MET A 199 -8.42 -2.41 16.38
C MET A 199 -9.82 -2.72 15.83
N GLY A 200 -10.01 -3.91 15.28
CA GLY A 200 -11.25 -4.33 14.67
C GLY A 200 -11.59 -3.56 13.40
N LEU A 201 -10.71 -2.76 12.78
CA LEU A 201 -11.04 -1.91 11.62
C LEU A 201 -11.15 -2.71 10.31
N ILE A 202 -10.30 -3.72 10.15
CA ILE A 202 -10.20 -4.59 8.97
C ILE A 202 -9.96 -6.04 9.41
N ASP A 203 -10.00 -6.98 8.47
CA ASP A 203 -9.50 -8.32 8.72
C ASP A 203 -8.01 -8.41 8.32
N TYR A 204 -7.28 -9.31 8.96
CA TYR A 204 -5.95 -9.72 8.52
C TYR A 204 -5.94 -11.22 8.21
N PHE A 205 -5.65 -11.55 6.95
CA PHE A 205 -5.43 -12.91 6.48
C PHE A 205 -4.06 -12.97 5.80
N GLY A 206 -3.05 -13.46 6.49
CA GLY A 206 -1.68 -13.43 5.99
C GLY A 206 -0.76 -14.43 6.68
N GLY A 207 0.53 -14.34 6.39
CA GLY A 207 1.56 -15.08 7.13
C GLY A 207 1.91 -14.40 8.44
N VAL A 208 2.48 -15.14 9.39
CA VAL A 208 3.11 -14.54 10.57
C VAL A 208 4.19 -13.52 10.16
N PRO A 209 4.53 -12.55 11.04
CA PRO A 209 5.68 -11.68 10.80
C PRO A 209 6.99 -12.45 10.62
N ARG A 210 7.80 -12.01 9.65
CA ARG A 210 9.10 -12.62 9.31
C ARG A 210 10.26 -11.99 10.06
N THR A 211 10.18 -10.69 10.33
CA THR A 211 11.21 -9.97 11.07
C THR A 211 10.78 -9.75 12.52
N LYS A 212 11.74 -9.83 13.44
CA LYS A 212 11.50 -9.67 14.89
C LYS A 212 11.22 -8.21 15.27
N ASP A 213 11.69 -7.27 14.46
CA ASP A 213 11.67 -5.82 14.68
C ASP A 213 10.41 -5.13 14.09
N ILE A 214 9.51 -5.87 13.43
CA ILE A 214 8.27 -5.34 12.83
C ILE A 214 7.43 -4.51 13.83
N PHE A 215 7.50 -4.87 15.12
CA PHE A 215 6.83 -4.23 16.24
C PHE A 215 7.80 -3.58 17.25
N ALA A 216 9.02 -3.26 16.83
CA ALA A 216 10.00 -2.53 17.64
C ALA A 216 10.11 -1.06 17.20
N ASP A 217 10.64 -0.21 18.08
CA ASP A 217 10.87 1.22 17.84
C ASP A 217 9.64 1.94 17.27
N ILE A 218 9.78 2.65 16.15
CA ILE A 218 8.68 3.30 15.44
C ILE A 218 7.60 2.33 14.98
N GLY A 219 7.90 1.03 14.90
CA GLY A 219 6.98 -0.03 14.53
C GLY A 219 6.12 -0.56 15.69
N ASP A 220 6.33 -0.09 16.93
CA ASP A 220 5.56 -0.51 18.09
C ASP A 220 4.04 -0.49 17.87
N LYS A 221 3.34 -1.50 18.38
CA LYS A 221 1.90 -1.65 18.16
C LYS A 221 1.10 -0.52 18.79
N VAL A 222 1.48 -0.02 19.97
CA VAL A 222 0.77 1.08 20.63
C VAL A 222 0.93 2.36 19.81
N LEU A 223 2.14 2.64 19.32
CA LEU A 223 2.39 3.78 18.43
C LEU A 223 1.61 3.67 17.11
N ARG A 224 1.56 2.49 16.47
CA ARG A 224 0.73 2.26 15.27
C ARG A 224 -0.75 2.51 15.53
N LYS A 225 -1.30 2.00 16.63
CA LYS A 225 -2.71 2.23 16.99
C LYS A 225 -3.00 3.72 17.22
N LYS A 226 -2.10 4.41 17.91
CA LYS A 226 -2.17 5.88 18.10
C LYS A 226 -2.15 6.61 16.77
N TYR A 227 -1.24 6.23 15.86
CA TYR A 227 -1.15 6.79 14.52
C TYR A 227 -2.43 6.59 13.72
N VAL A 228 -2.98 5.37 13.68
CA VAL A 228 -4.22 5.08 12.95
C VAL A 228 -5.37 5.96 13.45
N ILE A 229 -5.53 6.08 14.77
CA ILE A 229 -6.56 6.95 15.37
C ILE A 229 -6.36 8.40 14.96
N ALA A 230 -5.14 8.91 15.13
CA ALA A 230 -4.80 10.30 14.79
C ALA A 230 -5.02 10.60 13.30
N ARG A 231 -4.59 9.69 12.43
CA ARG A 231 -4.64 9.83 10.98
C ARG A 231 -6.08 9.87 10.46
N MET A 232 -6.89 8.90 10.87
CA MET A 232 -8.31 8.86 10.50
C MET A 232 -9.06 10.07 11.07
N ALA A 233 -8.76 10.48 12.30
CA ALA A 233 -9.38 11.66 12.90
C ALA A 233 -9.07 12.96 12.15
N PHE A 234 -7.84 13.14 11.69
CA PHE A 234 -7.45 14.31 10.90
C PHE A 234 -8.22 14.37 9.58
N ILE A 235 -8.29 13.26 8.83
CA ILE A 235 -9.04 13.20 7.57
C ILE A 235 -10.52 13.52 7.80
N ARG A 236 -11.14 12.85 8.79
CA ARG A 236 -12.55 13.10 9.14
C ARG A 236 -12.80 14.57 9.46
N ALA A 237 -11.90 15.21 10.21
CA ALA A 237 -12.01 16.62 10.54
C ALA A 237 -11.89 17.53 9.29
N VAL A 238 -10.91 17.31 8.42
CA VAL A 238 -10.70 18.12 7.19
C VAL A 238 -11.90 18.01 6.25
N PHE A 239 -12.37 16.79 5.97
CA PHE A 239 -13.52 16.57 5.09
C PHE A 239 -14.82 17.07 5.72
N GLY A 240 -15.03 16.83 7.03
CA GLY A 240 -16.21 17.30 7.76
C GLY A 240 -16.32 18.83 7.80
N LEU A 241 -15.21 19.53 8.07
CA LEU A 241 -15.15 21.01 8.01
C LEU A 241 -15.34 21.55 6.58
N SER A 242 -15.06 20.73 5.57
CA SER A 242 -15.30 21.05 4.16
C SER A 242 -16.71 20.67 3.68
N GLY A 243 -17.54 20.10 4.56
CA GLY A 243 -18.94 19.76 4.26
C GLY A 243 -19.16 18.38 3.63
N PHE A 244 -18.17 17.49 3.68
CA PHE A 244 -18.27 16.14 3.12
C PHE A 244 -18.48 15.08 4.21
N SER A 245 -19.55 14.31 4.09
CA SER A 245 -19.77 13.06 4.85
C SER A 245 -19.42 11.81 4.02
N GLU A 246 -19.44 11.94 2.70
CA GLU A 246 -19.11 10.90 1.73
C GLU A 246 -18.36 11.48 0.54
N VAL A 247 -17.65 10.61 -0.18
CA VAL A 247 -16.90 10.93 -1.40
C VAL A 247 -17.19 9.94 -2.51
N SER A 248 -17.12 10.38 -3.76
CA SER A 248 -17.15 9.48 -4.91
C SER A 248 -15.75 8.95 -5.18
N LEU A 249 -15.59 7.64 -5.13
CA LEU A 249 -14.33 6.95 -5.46
C LEU A 249 -14.53 6.00 -6.63
N TYR A 250 -13.41 5.69 -7.27
CA TYR A 250 -13.32 4.77 -8.38
C TYR A 250 -12.25 3.72 -8.08
N ARG A 251 -12.47 2.50 -8.57
CA ARG A 251 -11.46 1.44 -8.52
C ARG A 251 -11.41 0.71 -9.85
N GLY A 252 -10.23 0.71 -10.45
CA GLY A 252 -9.89 -0.07 -11.63
C GLY A 252 -8.97 -1.22 -11.27
N MET A 253 -9.15 -2.37 -11.94
CA MET A 253 -8.25 -3.51 -11.82
C MET A 253 -8.37 -4.40 -13.04
N SER A 254 -7.26 -4.98 -13.47
CA SER A 254 -7.18 -6.05 -14.45
C SER A 254 -6.37 -7.22 -13.87
N SER A 255 -6.69 -8.45 -14.29
CA SER A 255 -6.02 -9.65 -13.81
C SER A 255 -6.01 -10.76 -14.85
N GLU A 256 -5.00 -11.63 -14.80
CA GLU A 256 -4.91 -12.85 -15.61
C GLU A 256 -5.70 -14.03 -14.99
N ILE A 257 -6.29 -13.85 -13.81
CA ILE A 257 -7.14 -14.84 -13.13
C ILE A 257 -8.62 -14.40 -13.08
N ASP A 258 -9.51 -15.30 -12.65
CA ASP A 258 -10.93 -14.99 -12.44
C ASP A 258 -11.14 -14.01 -11.28
N PHE A 259 -12.30 -13.34 -11.28
CA PHE A 259 -12.73 -12.51 -10.16
C PHE A 259 -12.81 -13.32 -8.87
N TYR A 260 -12.20 -12.78 -7.82
CA TYR A 260 -12.29 -13.33 -6.47
C TYR A 260 -12.83 -12.29 -5.49
N PRO A 261 -13.51 -12.72 -4.42
CA PRO A 261 -13.98 -11.80 -3.38
C PRO A 261 -12.83 -11.01 -2.79
N THR A 262 -12.96 -9.68 -2.76
CA THR A 262 -11.98 -8.83 -2.08
C THR A 262 -12.16 -8.96 -0.57
N PRO A 263 -11.12 -9.33 0.20
CA PRO A 263 -11.21 -9.47 1.65
C PRO A 263 -11.41 -8.11 2.32
N SER A 264 -11.94 -8.09 3.55
CA SER A 264 -11.99 -6.85 4.33
C SER A 264 -10.58 -6.40 4.69
N THR A 265 -10.04 -5.39 4.01
CA THR A 265 -8.62 -4.98 4.16
C THR A 265 -8.42 -3.52 3.76
N LEU A 266 -7.15 -3.07 3.72
CA LEU A 266 -6.80 -1.79 3.10
C LEU A 266 -6.84 -1.93 1.58
N LEU A 267 -7.61 -1.06 0.93
CA LEU A 267 -7.70 -1.01 -0.53
C LEU A 267 -7.31 0.37 -1.05
N SER A 268 -6.63 0.40 -2.18
CA SER A 268 -6.46 1.62 -2.97
C SER A 268 -7.68 1.87 -3.84
N ALA A 269 -8.13 3.11 -3.88
CA ALA A 269 -9.09 3.64 -4.81
C ALA A 269 -8.55 4.99 -5.31
N THR A 270 -9.26 5.62 -6.23
CA THR A 270 -8.87 6.92 -6.78
C THR A 270 -10.07 7.84 -6.85
N PHE A 271 -9.85 9.14 -6.71
CA PHE A 271 -10.84 10.18 -7.00
C PHE A 271 -11.05 10.39 -8.52
N SER A 272 -10.28 9.70 -9.37
CA SER A 272 -10.27 9.88 -10.82
C SER A 272 -10.76 8.66 -11.59
N LEU A 273 -11.85 8.86 -12.34
CA LEU A 273 -12.35 7.85 -13.28
C LEU A 273 -11.32 7.51 -14.37
N GLU A 274 -10.52 8.48 -14.80
CA GLU A 274 -9.51 8.28 -15.85
C GLU A 274 -8.43 7.31 -15.36
N VAL A 275 -7.92 7.52 -14.14
CA VAL A 275 -6.94 6.64 -13.50
C VAL A 275 -7.52 5.23 -13.34
N ALA A 276 -8.76 5.11 -12.84
CA ALA A 276 -9.41 3.80 -12.71
C ALA A 276 -9.57 3.07 -14.05
N LYS A 277 -9.92 3.78 -15.13
CA LYS A 277 -10.00 3.17 -16.47
C LYS A 277 -8.64 2.67 -16.98
N GLU A 278 -7.57 3.39 -16.69
CA GLU A 278 -6.20 2.97 -17.03
C GLU A 278 -5.81 1.68 -16.29
N PHE A 279 -6.03 1.62 -14.97
CA PHE A 279 -5.79 0.41 -14.18
C PHE A 279 -6.62 -0.80 -14.64
N ALA A 280 -7.87 -0.56 -15.06
CA ALA A 280 -8.72 -1.61 -15.61
C ALA A 280 -8.23 -2.15 -16.97
N SER A 281 -7.23 -1.50 -17.60
CA SER A 281 -6.65 -1.91 -18.88
C SER A 281 -7.71 -2.11 -19.98
N MET A 282 -8.83 -1.38 -19.90
CA MET A 282 -10.00 -1.54 -20.79
C MET A 282 -9.65 -1.33 -22.28
N ASN A 283 -8.54 -0.64 -22.55
CA ASN A 283 -8.05 -0.31 -23.89
C ASN A 283 -6.73 -1.01 -24.27
N SER A 284 -6.24 -1.97 -23.47
CA SER A 284 -4.93 -2.61 -23.72
C SER A 284 -5.04 -3.82 -24.65
N GLU A 285 -4.02 -4.06 -25.48
CA GLU A 285 -3.93 -5.28 -26.31
C GLU A 285 -3.71 -6.56 -25.49
N CYS A 286 -3.21 -6.44 -24.25
CA CYS A 286 -3.25 -7.53 -23.29
C CYS A 286 -4.72 -7.87 -23.01
N LYS A 287 -5.11 -9.13 -23.21
CA LYS A 287 -6.44 -9.64 -22.88
C LYS A 287 -6.43 -10.15 -21.45
N PRO A 288 -6.73 -9.32 -20.42
CA PRO A 288 -6.88 -9.84 -19.08
C PRO A 288 -8.01 -10.86 -19.05
N ARG A 289 -7.89 -11.86 -18.18
CA ARG A 289 -8.97 -12.82 -17.94
C ARG A 289 -10.14 -12.17 -17.23
N SER A 290 -9.87 -11.21 -16.35
CA SER A 290 -10.88 -10.37 -15.69
C SER A 290 -10.45 -8.91 -15.61
N ALA A 291 -11.38 -7.99 -15.79
CA ALA A 291 -11.15 -6.56 -15.62
C ALA A 291 -12.42 -5.84 -15.16
N TYR A 292 -12.28 -4.84 -14.31
CA TYR A 292 -13.41 -4.01 -13.85
C TYR A 292 -13.00 -2.57 -13.59
N CYS A 293 -13.98 -1.68 -13.73
CA CYS A 293 -13.91 -0.31 -13.27
C CYS A 293 -15.23 0.01 -12.56
N VAL A 294 -15.18 0.32 -11.27
CA VAL A 294 -16.37 0.60 -10.46
C VAL A 294 -16.31 1.99 -9.87
N LYS A 295 -17.45 2.69 -9.86
CA LYS A 295 -17.70 3.91 -9.10
C LYS A 295 -18.54 3.56 -7.87
N PHE A 296 -18.19 4.11 -6.71
CA PHE A 296 -18.97 3.95 -5.49
C PHE A 296 -18.89 5.21 -4.62
N ALA A 297 -19.96 5.50 -3.89
CA ALA A 297 -19.93 6.46 -2.79
C ALA A 297 -19.28 5.79 -1.58
N TYR A 298 -18.42 6.51 -0.88
CA TYR A 298 -17.68 5.98 0.25
C TYR A 298 -17.69 6.95 1.42
N PRO A 299 -18.04 6.50 2.63
CA PRO A 299 -18.13 7.38 3.78
C PRO A 299 -16.74 7.84 4.21
N VAL A 300 -16.63 9.14 4.52
CA VAL A 300 -15.37 9.78 4.94
C VAL A 300 -14.79 9.11 6.19
N ASP A 301 -15.65 8.58 7.06
CA ASP A 301 -15.25 7.94 8.30
C ASP A 301 -14.40 6.66 8.10
N ARG A 302 -14.40 6.08 6.89
CA ARG A 302 -13.60 4.89 6.54
C ARG A 302 -12.38 5.20 5.67
N LEU A 303 -12.11 6.47 5.38
CA LEU A 303 -10.88 6.89 4.71
C LEU A 303 -9.69 6.76 5.68
N PHE A 304 -8.57 6.25 5.19
CA PHE A 304 -7.34 6.11 5.96
C PHE A 304 -6.26 7.12 5.51
N MET A 305 -6.07 7.30 4.21
CA MET A 305 -5.13 8.27 3.62
C MET A 305 -5.68 8.74 2.28
N THR A 306 -5.46 9.99 1.90
CA THR A 306 -5.79 10.49 0.56
C THR A 306 -4.68 11.35 -0.01
N PHE A 307 -4.66 11.53 -1.33
CA PHE A 307 -3.69 12.42 -1.97
C PHE A 307 -3.86 13.89 -1.57
N PHE A 308 -5.01 14.34 -1.05
CA PHE A 308 -5.19 15.75 -0.69
C PHE A 308 -4.22 16.22 0.39
N GLU A 309 -3.97 15.39 1.40
CA GLU A 309 -3.13 15.70 2.55
C GLU A 309 -1.84 14.85 2.61
N THR A 310 -1.70 13.80 1.79
CA THR A 310 -0.52 12.93 1.79
C THR A 310 0.48 13.37 0.73
N LYS A 311 1.53 14.09 1.14
CA LYS A 311 2.56 14.61 0.22
C LYS A 311 3.17 13.53 -0.69
N GLN A 312 3.43 12.34 -0.16
CA GLN A 312 4.05 11.24 -0.90
C GLN A 312 3.20 10.80 -2.10
N PHE A 313 1.87 10.81 -1.98
CA PHE A 313 0.92 10.44 -3.05
C PHE A 313 0.83 11.46 -4.19
N ASN A 314 1.55 12.58 -4.09
CA ASN A 314 1.64 13.62 -5.13
C ASN A 314 3.03 13.70 -5.77
N GLY A 315 3.96 12.85 -5.35
CA GLY A 315 5.34 12.90 -5.82
C GLY A 315 5.56 12.11 -7.10
N ARG A 316 5.50 10.78 -6.99
CA ARG A 316 5.91 9.85 -8.08
C ARG A 316 4.78 9.54 -9.04
N TYR A 317 3.57 9.40 -8.51
CA TYR A 317 2.37 9.01 -9.23
C TYR A 317 1.31 10.09 -9.04
N GLN A 318 0.57 10.42 -10.10
CA GLN A 318 -0.52 11.40 -10.09
C GLN A 318 -1.86 10.66 -10.17
N GLU A 319 -2.06 9.72 -9.26
CA GLU A 319 -3.19 8.77 -9.28
C GLU A 319 -4.41 9.26 -8.52
N GLN A 320 -4.30 10.40 -7.81
CA GLN A 320 -5.35 10.92 -6.94
C GLN A 320 -5.83 9.84 -5.95
N GLU A 321 -4.85 9.15 -5.35
CA GLU A 321 -5.05 7.93 -4.56
C GLU A 321 -5.82 8.18 -3.27
N ALA A 322 -6.67 7.22 -2.91
CA ALA A 322 -7.36 7.09 -1.64
C ALA A 322 -7.13 5.69 -1.08
N VAL A 323 -6.64 5.59 0.15
CA VAL A 323 -6.54 4.34 0.89
C VAL A 323 -7.75 4.22 1.82
N ILE A 324 -8.51 3.14 1.67
CA ILE A 324 -9.77 2.93 2.38
C ILE A 324 -9.73 1.71 3.30
N CYS A 325 -10.39 1.80 4.46
CA CYS A 325 -10.66 0.66 5.33
C CYS A 325 -11.88 -0.12 4.81
N TYR A 326 -11.66 -1.04 3.87
CA TYR A 326 -12.73 -1.85 3.30
C TYR A 326 -13.25 -2.86 4.32
N ARG A 327 -14.29 -2.49 5.06
CA ARG A 327 -14.88 -3.31 6.14
C ARG A 327 -16.03 -4.18 5.68
N GLN A 328 -16.91 -3.64 4.85
CA GLN A 328 -18.11 -4.34 4.36
C GLN A 328 -17.92 -4.61 2.88
N LYS A 329 -18.27 -5.83 2.47
CA LYS A 329 -18.25 -6.21 1.06
C LYS A 329 -19.20 -5.25 0.34
N ILE A 330 -18.64 -4.42 -0.54
CA ILE A 330 -19.42 -3.77 -1.59
C ILE A 330 -19.92 -4.92 -2.46
N SER A 331 -21.17 -5.32 -2.27
CA SER A 331 -21.85 -6.25 -3.15
C SER A 331 -22.14 -5.52 -4.46
N PHE A 332 -21.59 -6.04 -5.56
CA PHE A 332 -21.85 -5.56 -6.91
C PHE A 332 -23.16 -6.14 -7.45
#